data_AF-A0A6J6TQT1-F1
#
_entry.id   AF-A0A6J6TQT1-F1
#
_cell.length_a   1.000
_cell.length_b   1.000
_cell.length_c   1.000
_cell.angle_alpha   90.00
_cell.angle_beta   90.00
_cell.angle_gamma   90.00
#
_symmetry.space_group_name_H-M   'P 1'
#
loop_
_entity.id
_entity.type
_entity.pdbx_description
1 polymer ?
#
loop_
_entity_poly.entity_id
_entity_poly.type
_entity_poly.pdbx_seq_one_letter_code
_entity_poly.pdbx_strand_id
1 'polypeptide(L)'
;MDFSKDVSGDARATAARLDFERTATRVERVDPATSARARLQAMSLGRELRARRRPPESYAVELESLTDQLRRVLDGPGAPLAAVPAGAPS
;
A
#
# COMPACT_ATOMS: atom_id res chain seq x y z
N MET A 1 22.01 4.46 -21.06
CA MET A 1 21.58 4.51 -19.65
C MET A 1 20.21 5.15 -19.61
N ASP A 2 19.20 4.42 -19.15
CA ASP A 2 17.78 4.76 -19.29
C ASP A 2 17.27 5.48 -18.03
N PHE A 3 17.84 6.65 -17.72
CA PHE A 3 17.55 7.41 -16.50
C PHE A 3 16.07 7.83 -16.35
N SER A 4 15.31 7.85 -17.45
CA SER A 4 13.88 8.23 -17.41
C SER A 4 13.01 7.18 -16.73
N LYS A 5 13.38 5.89 -16.75
CA LYS A 5 12.62 4.83 -16.08
C LYS A 5 12.76 4.91 -14.57
N ASP A 6 13.98 5.08 -14.06
CA ASP A 6 14.25 5.17 -12.62
C ASP A 6 13.51 6.36 -11.98
N VAL A 7 13.54 7.53 -12.63
CA VAL A 7 12.85 8.74 -12.14
C VAL A 7 11.32 8.58 -12.20
N SER A 8 10.79 7.92 -13.22
CA SER A 8 9.34 7.71 -13.36
C SER A 8 8.80 6.72 -12.33
N GLY A 9 9.57 5.66 -12.01
CA GLY A 9 9.23 4.70 -10.96
C GLY A 9 9.19 5.34 -9.57
N ASP A 10 10.16 6.19 -9.26
CA ASP A 10 10.23 6.94 -7.99
C ASP A 10 9.09 7.96 -7.85
N ALA A 11 8.72 8.65 -8.94
CA ALA A 11 7.60 9.59 -8.94
C ALA A 11 6.26 8.88 -8.67
N ARG A 12 6.02 7.73 -9.31
CA ARG A 12 4.80 6.93 -9.10
C ARG A 12 4.75 6.37 -7.68
N ALA A 13 5.86 5.82 -7.17
CA ALA A 13 5.95 5.33 -5.80
C ALA A 13 5.65 6.42 -4.77
N THR A 14 6.13 7.65 -5.02
CA THR A 14 5.84 8.81 -4.17
C THR A 14 4.36 9.18 -4.20
N ALA A 15 3.76 9.23 -5.39
CA ALA A 15 2.34 9.54 -5.56
C ALA A 15 1.45 8.50 -4.87
N ALA A 16 1.74 7.21 -5.07
CA ALA A 16 1.03 6.10 -4.43
C ALA A 16 1.10 6.20 -2.90
N ARG A 17 2.25 6.59 -2.35
CA ARG A 17 2.42 6.78 -0.90
C ARG A 17 1.57 7.91 -0.34
N LEU A 18 1.55 9.07 -1.01
CA LEU A 18 0.76 10.21 -0.55
C LEU A 18 -0.75 9.92 -0.59
N ASP A 19 -1.19 9.22 -1.63
CA ASP A 19 -2.59 8.82 -1.79
C ASP A 19 -3.01 7.76 -0.75
N PHE A 20 -2.13 6.78 -0.49
CA PHE A 20 -2.32 5.81 0.58
C PHE A 20 -2.49 6.49 1.95
N GLU A 21 -1.56 7.37 2.35
CA GLU A 21 -1.62 8.02 3.66
C GLU A 21 -2.89 8.84 3.83
N ARG A 22 -3.27 9.60 2.78
CA ARG A 22 -4.51 10.38 2.77
C ARG A 22 -5.74 9.48 2.95
N THR A 23 -5.78 8.34 2.26
CA THR A 23 -6.91 7.40 2.32
C THR A 23 -6.95 6.67 3.66
N ALA A 24 -5.81 6.21 4.16
CA ALA A 24 -5.70 5.54 5.46
C ALA A 24 -6.15 6.45 6.62
N THR A 25 -5.82 7.75 6.58
CA THR A 25 -6.32 8.74 7.56
C THR A 25 -7.84 8.93 7.47
N ARG A 26 -8.44 8.82 6.28
CA ARG A 26 -9.91 8.86 6.16
C ARG A 26 -10.54 7.60 6.74
N VAL A 27 -10.00 6.42 6.42
CA VAL A 27 -10.49 5.14 6.95
C VAL A 27 -10.35 5.09 8.46
N GLU A 28 -9.28 5.63 9.03
CA GLU A 28 -9.05 5.66 10.48
C GLU A 28 -10.22 6.27 11.27
N ARG A 29 -10.98 7.20 10.67
CA ARG A 29 -12.14 7.82 11.32
C ARG A 29 -13.37 6.90 11.38
N VAL A 30 -13.45 5.90 10.52
CA VAL A 30 -14.61 4.99 10.41
C VAL A 30 -14.29 3.56 10.81
N ASP A 31 -13.05 3.11 10.58
CA ASP A 31 -12.52 1.80 10.95
C ASP A 31 -11.01 1.91 11.29
N PRO A 32 -10.67 2.25 12.55
CA PRO A 32 -9.30 2.38 13.00
C PRO A 32 -8.49 1.08 12.86
N ALA A 33 -9.13 -0.08 13.06
CA ALA A 33 -8.46 -1.36 13.02
C ALA A 33 -8.00 -1.70 11.59
N THR A 34 -8.87 -1.47 10.61
CA THR A 34 -8.53 -1.66 9.19
C THR A 34 -7.47 -0.68 8.73
N SER A 35 -7.53 0.58 9.16
CA SER A 35 -6.47 1.55 8.88
C SER A 35 -5.12 1.15 9.48
N ALA A 36 -5.10 0.68 10.74
CA ALA A 36 -3.87 0.20 11.39
C ALA A 36 -3.25 -1.01 10.66
N ARG A 37 -4.07 -1.98 10.25
CA ARG A 37 -3.61 -3.14 9.46
C ARG A 37 -3.01 -2.72 8.13
N ALA A 38 -3.66 -1.83 7.40
CA ALA A 38 -3.14 -1.31 6.13
C ALA A 38 -1.79 -0.60 6.33
N ARG A 39 -1.65 0.21 7.37
CA ARG A 39 -0.37 0.88 7.69
C ARG A 39 0.74 -0.13 8.00
N LEU A 40 0.44 -1.22 8.71
CA LEU A 40 1.41 -2.30 8.93
C LEU A 40 1.85 -2.95 7.61
N GLN A 41 0.92 -3.22 6.69
CA GLN A 41 1.24 -3.76 5.36
C GLN A 41 2.09 -2.79 4.55
N ALA A 42 1.71 -1.50 4.50
CA ALA A 42 2.48 -0.46 3.80
C ALA A 42 3.89 -0.28 4.37
N MET A 43 4.08 -0.39 5.69
CA MET A 43 5.41 -0.38 6.31
C MET A 43 6.25 -1.59 5.87
N SER A 44 5.66 -2.78 5.74
CA SER A 44 6.37 -3.96 5.23
C SER A 44 6.86 -3.73 3.79
N LEU A 45 5.96 -3.22 2.92
CA LEU A 45 6.31 -2.87 1.54
C LEU A 45 7.43 -1.83 1.48
N GLY A 46 7.38 -0.80 2.32
CA GLY A 46 8.42 0.23 2.40
C GLY A 46 9.77 -0.30 2.88
N ARG A 47 9.78 -1.32 3.77
CA ARG A 47 11.01 -2.00 4.19
C ARG A 47 11.62 -2.81 3.05
N GLU A 48 10.81 -3.53 2.27
CA GLU A 48 11.28 -4.29 1.10
C GLU A 48 11.88 -3.38 0.03
N LEU A 49 11.23 -2.25 -0.26
CA LEU A 49 11.75 -1.23 -1.16
C LEU A 49 13.10 -0.69 -0.67
N ARG A 50 13.20 -0.30 0.60
CA ARG A 50 14.44 0.24 1.18
C ARG A 50 15.58 -0.78 1.19
N ALA A 51 15.26 -2.06 1.39
CA ALA A 51 16.20 -3.17 1.31
C ALA A 51 16.57 -3.57 -0.13
N ARG A 52 16.06 -2.86 -1.15
CA ARG A 52 16.21 -3.18 -2.59
C ARG A 52 15.77 -4.59 -2.94
N ARG A 53 14.84 -5.16 -2.18
CA ARG A 53 14.24 -6.48 -2.41
C ARG A 53 12.98 -6.41 -3.28
N ARG A 54 12.48 -5.20 -3.53
CA ARG A 54 11.33 -4.89 -4.37
C ARG A 54 11.62 -3.65 -5.22
N PRO A 55 11.31 -3.64 -6.52
CA PRO A 55 11.46 -2.45 -7.36
C PRO A 55 10.38 -1.39 -7.05
N PRO A 56 10.65 -0.09 -7.29
CA PRO A 56 9.71 1.01 -7.05
C PRO A 56 8.33 0.81 -7.70
N GLU A 57 8.27 0.24 -8.90
CA GLU A 57 7.02 -0.01 -9.62
C GLU A 57 6.15 -1.06 -8.91
N SER A 58 6.75 -2.18 -8.48
CA SER A 58 6.03 -3.19 -7.71
C SER A 58 5.61 -2.68 -6.33
N TYR A 59 6.38 -1.76 -5.73
CA TYR A 59 5.95 -1.07 -4.51
C TYR A 59 4.72 -0.19 -4.79
N ALA A 60 4.75 0.61 -5.86
CA ALA A 60 3.65 1.50 -6.23
C ALA A 60 2.34 0.73 -6.50
N VAL A 61 2.39 -0.33 -7.31
CA VAL A 61 1.23 -1.17 -7.65
C VAL A 61 0.56 -1.75 -6.41
N GLU A 62 1.35 -2.22 -5.45
CA GLU A 62 0.81 -2.87 -4.25
C GLU A 62 0.25 -1.85 -3.26
N LEU A 63 0.85 -0.66 -3.20
CA LEU A 63 0.33 0.44 -2.41
C LEU A 63 -0.96 1.02 -3.01
N GLU A 64 -1.06 1.09 -4.34
CA GLU A 64 -2.29 1.43 -5.07
C GLU A 64 -3.40 0.41 -4.78
N SER A 65 -3.10 -0.89 -4.88
CA SER A 65 -4.04 -1.97 -4.54
C SER A 65 -4.53 -1.90 -3.08
N LEU A 66 -3.63 -1.62 -2.14
CA LEU A 66 -3.99 -1.43 -0.74
C LEU A 66 -4.89 -0.19 -0.55
N THR A 67 -4.60 0.88 -1.28
CA THR A 67 -5.40 2.12 -1.28
C THR A 67 -6.81 1.87 -1.83
N ASP A 68 -6.95 1.09 -2.90
CA ASP A 68 -8.26 0.73 -3.45
C ASP A 68 -9.09 -0.10 -2.48
N GLN A 69 -8.46 -0.99 -1.72
CA GLN A 69 -9.16 -1.72 -0.67
C GLN A 69 -9.65 -0.78 0.44
N LEU A 70 -8.84 0.21 0.82
CA LEU A 70 -9.25 1.23 1.79
C LEU A 70 -10.40 2.10 1.26
N ARG A 71 -10.43 2.42 -0.05
CA ARG A 71 -11.56 3.13 -0.67
C ARG A 71 -12.85 2.35 -0.58
N ARG A 72 -12.82 1.03 -0.79
CA ARG A 72 -14.01 0.18 -0.63
C ARG A 72 -14.60 0.20 0.79
N VAL A 73 -13.75 0.40 1.80
CA VAL A 73 -14.21 0.59 3.19
C VAL A 73 -14.92 1.93 3.38
N LEU A 74 -14.50 2.96 2.65
CA LEU A 74 -15.18 4.26 2.64
C LEU A 74 -16.49 4.22 1.84
N ASP A 75 -16.56 3.41 0.79
CA ASP A 75 -17.68 3.37 -0.17
C ASP A 75 -18.80 2.38 0.21
N GLY A 76 -18.63 1.52 1.22
CA GLY A 76 -19.64 0.53 1.64
C GLY A 76 -19.55 0.12 3.12
N PRO A 77 -20.42 -0.80 3.61
CA PRO A 77 -20.31 -1.34 4.96
C PRO A 77 -19.09 -2.27 5.05
N GLY A 78 -17.91 -1.68 5.27
CA GLY A 78 -16.64 -2.28 5.69
C GLY A 78 -16.37 -3.72 5.24
N ALA A 79 -15.94 -3.94 4.00
CA ALA A 79 -15.32 -5.21 3.64
C ALA A 79 -13.93 -5.30 4.31
N PRO A 80 -13.64 -6.34 5.11
CA PRO A 80 -12.33 -6.47 5.74
C PRO A 80 -11.24 -6.60 4.67
N LEU A 81 -10.12 -5.90 4.87
CA LEU A 81 -8.90 -6.11 4.09
C LEU A 81 -8.57 -7.60 4.09
N ALA A 82 -8.53 -8.21 2.91
CA ALA A 82 -8.25 -9.62 2.77
C ALA A 82 -6.94 -9.95 3.49
N ALA A 83 -6.98 -10.91 4.42
CA ALA A 83 -5.79 -11.37 5.11
C ALA A 83 -4.78 -11.85 4.05
N VAL A 84 -3.58 -11.29 4.07
CA VAL A 84 -2.46 -11.83 3.29
C VAL A 84 -2.31 -13.29 3.73
N PRO A 85 -2.35 -14.27 2.82
CA PRO A 85 -2.07 -15.65 3.19
C PRO A 85 -0.63 -15.69 3.69
N ALA A 86 -0.47 -15.79 5.01
CA ALA A 86 0.79 -16.20 5.61
C ALA A 86 1.05 -17.60 5.05
N GLY A 87 2.10 -17.72 4.23
CA GLY A 87 2.48 -18.98 3.60
C GLY A 87 2.42 -20.11 4.62
N ALA A 88 1.64 -21.13 4.28
CA ALA A 88 1.56 -22.36 5.05
C ALA A 88 2.97 -22.97 5.15
N PRO A 89 3.45 -23.34 6.35
CA PRO A 89 4.66 -24.14 6.45
C PRO A 89 4.35 -25.53 5.86
N SER A 90 5.18 -25.95 4.89
CA SER A 90 5.35 -27.36 4.54
C SER A 90 6.29 -28.03 5.54
#